data_AF-A0A2W6DKL1-F1
#
_entry.id   AF-A0A2W6DKL1-F1
#
_cell.length_a   1.000
_cell.length_b   1.000
_cell.length_c   1.000
_cell.angle_alpha   90.00
_cell.angle_beta   90.00
_cell.angle_gamma   90.00
#
_symmetry.space_group_name_H-M   'P 1'
#
loop_
_entity.id
_entity.type
_entity.pdbx_description
1 polymer ?
#
loop_
_entity_poly.entity_id
_entity_poly.type
_entity_poly.pdbx_seq_one_letter_code
_entity_poly.pdbx_strand_id
1 'polypeptide(L)'
;MRRSPTDISSNGLVKALERAVDLRELDAGDWDLTTVPRGRVAALARFAKAARAHAVAELSDERRLATLVAFTATMGPVAADEAIEVFDLLMGDLVRTSGQRAGRDRQRTIKELDTAAITLRHAWMTISRTLSDLEVDLRELVVESLDVAAIDNAASVIGEIAREPDEDFQQELADRYATVRRFLPRLLKVITFGTSSTQGRQVLAALDFLRTIDKRRGPIAPSQVPATFLSAAWHRRAFPTEGELAASSTSGPIPSPPPNGCASACAATRCSFPACTNGATPPPGCWMAPHGRKPAPRSAATSG
;
A
#
# COMPACT_ATOMS: atom_id res chain seq x y z
N MET A 1 3.62 -5.40 -34.42
CA MET A 1 4.04 -4.62 -33.25
C MET A 1 2.82 -4.31 -32.40
N ARG A 2 2.74 -4.90 -31.20
CA ARG A 2 1.78 -4.50 -30.16
C ARG A 2 2.22 -3.12 -29.67
N ARG A 3 1.32 -2.12 -29.65
CA ARG A 3 1.60 -0.92 -28.86
C ARG A 3 1.54 -1.35 -27.40
N SER A 4 2.64 -1.16 -26.67
CA SER A 4 2.66 -1.39 -25.24
C SER A 4 1.56 -0.56 -24.57
N PRO A 5 0.91 -1.09 -23.52
CA PRO A 5 -0.05 -0.32 -22.73
C PRO A 5 0.54 1.03 -22.33
N THR A 6 -0.13 2.12 -22.72
CA THR A 6 0.41 3.49 -22.53
C THR A 6 0.18 4.05 -21.13
N ASP A 7 -0.70 3.42 -20.35
CA ASP A 7 -1.06 3.84 -18.98
C ASP A 7 -0.99 2.62 -18.05
N ILE A 8 0.23 2.33 -17.56
CA ILE A 8 0.48 1.25 -16.61
C ILE A 8 0.17 1.78 -15.20
N SER A 9 -1.12 1.90 -14.89
CA SER A 9 -1.62 2.39 -13.60
C SER A 9 -2.91 1.69 -13.21
N SER A 10 -3.35 1.84 -11.94
CA SER A 10 -4.66 1.31 -11.51
C SER A 10 -5.80 1.85 -12.39
N ASN A 11 -5.76 3.13 -12.76
CA ASN A 11 -6.79 3.73 -13.63
C ASN A 11 -6.68 3.22 -15.06
N GLY A 12 -5.47 3.06 -15.59
CA GLY A 12 -5.24 2.49 -16.92
C GLY A 12 -5.77 1.06 -17.02
N LEU A 13 -5.54 0.23 -15.99
CA LEU A 13 -6.09 -1.12 -15.91
C LEU A 13 -7.63 -1.12 -15.84
N VAL A 14 -8.23 -0.25 -15.02
CA VAL A 14 -9.70 -0.13 -14.94
C VAL A 14 -10.28 0.24 -16.31
N LYS A 15 -9.69 1.21 -17.02
CA LYS A 15 -10.12 1.59 -18.38
C LYS A 15 -9.96 0.45 -19.39
N ALA A 16 -8.91 -0.35 -19.28
CA ALA A 16 -8.71 -1.53 -20.12
C ALA A 16 -9.80 -2.59 -19.88
N LEU A 17 -10.16 -2.81 -18.61
CA LEU A 17 -11.25 -3.71 -18.22
C LEU A 17 -12.61 -3.19 -18.68
N GLU A 18 -12.86 -1.88 -18.60
CA GLU A 18 -14.08 -1.24 -19.12
C GLU A 18 -14.23 -1.44 -20.61
N ARG A 19 -13.18 -1.20 -21.40
CA ARG A 19 -13.19 -1.48 -22.84
C ARG A 19 -13.55 -2.94 -23.16
N ALA A 20 -13.04 -3.89 -22.38
CA ALA A 20 -13.36 -5.30 -22.55
C ALA A 20 -14.84 -5.61 -22.22
N VAL A 21 -15.44 -4.86 -21.28
CA VAL A 21 -16.88 -4.94 -20.97
C VAL A 21 -17.70 -4.32 -22.09
N ASP A 22 -17.37 -3.11 -22.53
CA ASP A 22 -18.10 -2.40 -23.60
C ASP A 22 -18.18 -3.26 -24.88
N LEU A 23 -17.07 -3.91 -25.24
CA LEU A 23 -17.04 -4.80 -26.41
C LEU A 23 -17.86 -6.09 -26.21
N ARG A 24 -17.94 -6.59 -24.98
CA ARG A 24 -18.75 -7.78 -24.64
C ARG A 24 -20.24 -7.45 -24.64
N GLU A 25 -20.62 -6.26 -24.18
CA GLU A 25 -22.02 -5.80 -24.16
C GLU A 25 -22.62 -5.62 -25.55
N LEU A 26 -21.79 -5.45 -26.58
CA LEU A 26 -22.23 -5.41 -27.98
C LEU A 26 -22.63 -6.79 -28.53
N ASP A 27 -22.34 -7.87 -27.79
CA ASP A 27 -22.71 -9.26 -28.09
C ASP A 27 -22.35 -9.73 -29.51
N ALA A 28 -21.30 -9.13 -30.07
CA ALA A 28 -20.91 -9.33 -31.46
C ALA A 28 -20.20 -10.67 -31.72
N GLY A 29 -19.88 -11.42 -30.65
CA GLY A 29 -19.27 -12.75 -30.73
C GLY A 29 -20.22 -13.80 -31.30
N ASP A 30 -21.53 -13.60 -31.12
CA ASP A 30 -22.58 -14.54 -31.54
C ASP A 30 -23.12 -14.24 -32.94
N TRP A 31 -22.64 -13.18 -33.58
CA TRP A 31 -23.06 -12.83 -34.94
C TRP A 31 -22.53 -13.85 -35.96
N ASP A 32 -23.44 -14.36 -36.79
CA ASP A 32 -23.06 -15.25 -37.88
C ASP A 32 -22.37 -14.47 -39.01
N LEU A 33 -21.03 -14.55 -39.02
CA LEU A 33 -20.17 -14.00 -40.07
C LEU A 33 -19.58 -15.09 -40.98
N THR A 34 -20.13 -16.31 -40.97
CA THR A 34 -19.58 -17.46 -41.72
C THR A 34 -19.61 -17.25 -43.24
N THR A 35 -20.53 -16.45 -43.73
CA THR A 35 -20.64 -16.06 -45.14
C THR A 35 -19.54 -15.12 -45.61
N VAL A 36 -18.84 -14.45 -44.67
CA VAL A 36 -17.75 -13.52 -44.97
C VAL A 36 -16.40 -14.20 -44.73
N PRO A 37 -15.45 -14.16 -45.69
CA PRO A 37 -14.14 -14.73 -45.47
C PRO A 37 -13.46 -14.15 -44.22
N ARG A 38 -12.96 -15.02 -43.33
CA ARG A 38 -12.29 -14.62 -42.07
C ARG A 38 -11.16 -13.60 -42.28
N GLY A 39 -10.41 -13.73 -43.38
CA GLY A 39 -9.36 -12.77 -43.74
C GLY A 39 -9.87 -11.35 -43.99
N ARG A 40 -11.10 -11.21 -44.54
CA ARG A 40 -11.74 -9.92 -44.78
C ARG A 40 -12.24 -9.29 -43.48
N VAL A 41 -12.86 -10.08 -42.60
CA VAL A 41 -13.25 -9.64 -41.24
C VAL A 41 -12.01 -9.15 -40.49
N ALA A 42 -10.92 -9.93 -40.50
CA ALA A 42 -9.69 -9.54 -39.85
C ALA A 42 -9.06 -8.27 -40.45
N ALA A 43 -9.14 -8.06 -41.77
CA ALA A 43 -8.63 -6.85 -42.42
C ALA A 43 -9.43 -5.59 -42.00
N LEU A 44 -10.76 -5.69 -41.97
CA LEU A 44 -11.65 -4.62 -41.51
C LEU A 44 -11.41 -4.26 -40.04
N ALA A 45 -11.30 -5.26 -39.18
CA ALA A 45 -10.98 -5.07 -37.77
C ALA A 45 -9.62 -4.39 -37.55
N ARG A 46 -8.58 -4.83 -38.29
CA ARG A 46 -7.25 -4.20 -38.22
C ARG A 46 -7.28 -2.75 -38.69
N PHE A 47 -8.03 -2.45 -39.75
CA PHE A 47 -8.23 -1.07 -40.21
C PHE A 47 -8.88 -0.23 -39.11
N ALA A 48 -9.98 -0.70 -38.52
CA ALA A 48 -10.66 0.01 -37.43
C ALA A 48 -9.76 0.23 -36.21
N LYS A 49 -8.96 -0.77 -35.82
CA LYS A 49 -8.02 -0.67 -34.70
C LYS A 49 -6.92 0.37 -34.93
N ALA A 50 -6.47 0.54 -36.17
CA ALA A 50 -5.39 1.47 -36.51
C ALA A 50 -5.88 2.90 -36.82
N ALA A 51 -7.12 3.03 -37.28
CA ALA A 51 -7.71 4.29 -37.70
C ALA A 51 -8.10 5.19 -36.50
N ARG A 52 -8.08 6.51 -36.71
CA ARG A 52 -8.76 7.44 -35.80
C ARG A 52 -10.27 7.33 -36.00
N ALA A 53 -11.05 7.60 -34.96
CA ALA A 53 -12.52 7.54 -35.01
C ALA A 53 -13.12 8.34 -36.19
N HIS A 54 -12.58 9.53 -36.47
CA HIS A 54 -12.96 10.35 -37.62
C HIS A 54 -12.83 9.64 -38.97
N ALA A 55 -11.71 8.94 -39.19
CA ALA A 55 -11.45 8.24 -40.45
C ALA A 55 -12.40 7.04 -40.64
N VAL A 56 -12.92 6.46 -39.56
CA VAL A 56 -13.99 5.45 -39.62
C VAL A 56 -15.34 6.11 -39.90
N ALA A 57 -15.59 7.31 -39.36
CA ALA A 57 -16.84 8.05 -39.55
C ALA A 57 -17.05 8.52 -41.00
N GLU A 58 -15.96 8.87 -41.69
CA GLU A 58 -15.94 9.31 -43.10
C GLU A 58 -16.14 8.18 -44.13
N LEU A 59 -16.12 6.92 -43.70
CA LEU A 59 -16.43 5.79 -44.59
C LEU A 59 -17.89 5.86 -45.07
N SER A 60 -18.15 5.33 -46.26
CA SER A 60 -19.53 5.12 -46.73
C SER A 60 -20.31 4.26 -45.73
N ASP A 61 -21.62 4.47 -45.63
CA ASP A 61 -22.45 3.85 -44.58
C ASP A 61 -22.29 2.33 -44.51
N GLU A 62 -22.33 1.64 -45.65
CA GLU A 62 -22.10 0.19 -45.75
C GLU A 62 -20.70 -0.21 -45.27
N ARG A 63 -19.68 0.55 -45.67
CA ARG A 63 -18.28 0.26 -45.32
C ARG A 63 -18.02 0.54 -43.86
N ARG A 64 -18.60 1.60 -43.30
CA ARG A 64 -18.54 1.95 -41.88
C ARG A 64 -19.18 0.85 -41.05
N LEU A 65 -20.39 0.41 -41.41
CA LEU A 65 -21.09 -0.66 -40.71
C LEU A 65 -20.29 -1.96 -40.74
N ALA A 66 -19.83 -2.40 -41.92
CA ALA A 66 -19.03 -3.61 -42.06
C ALA A 66 -17.72 -3.55 -41.23
N THR A 67 -17.11 -2.37 -41.16
CA THR A 67 -15.89 -2.12 -40.38
C THR A 67 -16.14 -2.24 -38.88
N LEU A 68 -17.19 -1.59 -38.38
CA LEU A 68 -17.57 -1.64 -36.96
C LEU A 68 -18.02 -3.03 -36.53
N VAL A 69 -18.78 -3.73 -37.39
CA VAL A 69 -19.21 -5.11 -37.16
C VAL A 69 -18.00 -6.04 -37.05
N ALA A 70 -17.09 -5.96 -38.02
CA ALA A 70 -15.88 -6.77 -37.98
C ALA A 70 -14.97 -6.46 -36.79
N PHE A 71 -14.87 -5.19 -36.40
CA PHE A 71 -14.10 -4.78 -35.23
C PHE A 71 -14.67 -5.35 -33.93
N THR A 72 -15.96 -5.18 -33.70
CA THR A 72 -16.63 -5.63 -32.47
C THR A 72 -16.61 -7.16 -32.34
N ALA A 73 -16.84 -7.89 -33.44
CA ALA A 73 -16.80 -9.36 -33.46
C ALA A 73 -15.40 -9.95 -33.20
N THR A 74 -14.32 -9.16 -33.35
CA THR A 74 -12.94 -9.65 -33.21
C THR A 74 -12.21 -9.12 -31.98
N MET A 75 -12.59 -7.95 -31.48
CA MET A 75 -11.81 -7.25 -30.46
C MET A 75 -12.12 -7.65 -29.01
N GLY A 76 -13.24 -8.35 -28.75
CA GLY A 76 -13.60 -8.79 -27.39
C GLY A 76 -12.47 -9.57 -26.69
N PRO A 77 -11.99 -10.69 -27.25
CA PRO A 77 -10.87 -11.45 -26.69
C PRO A 77 -9.57 -10.63 -26.60
N VAL A 78 -9.30 -9.83 -27.64
CA VAL A 78 -8.09 -8.98 -27.71
C VAL A 78 -8.07 -7.93 -26.58
N ALA A 79 -9.21 -7.33 -26.26
CA ALA A 79 -9.31 -6.35 -25.18
C ALA A 79 -9.13 -6.99 -23.79
N ALA A 80 -9.61 -8.22 -23.60
CA ALA A 80 -9.36 -8.97 -22.36
C ALA A 80 -7.86 -9.30 -22.19
N ASP A 81 -7.20 -9.75 -23.27
CA ASP A 81 -5.76 -10.00 -23.27
C ASP A 81 -4.96 -8.72 -22.99
N GLU A 82 -5.33 -7.59 -23.62
CA GLU A 82 -4.71 -6.29 -23.36
C GLU A 82 -4.87 -5.86 -21.89
N ALA A 83 -6.03 -6.10 -21.27
CA ALA A 83 -6.25 -5.81 -19.86
C ALA A 83 -5.38 -6.69 -18.95
N ILE A 84 -5.20 -7.97 -19.29
CA ILE A 84 -4.30 -8.88 -18.56
C ILE A 84 -2.84 -8.43 -18.72
N GLU A 85 -2.43 -7.97 -19.91
CA GLU A 85 -1.09 -7.42 -20.14
C GLU A 85 -0.83 -6.16 -19.29
N VAL A 86 -1.81 -5.26 -19.18
CA VAL A 86 -1.70 -4.09 -18.28
C VAL A 86 -1.59 -4.52 -16.81
N PHE A 87 -2.38 -5.52 -16.40
CA PHE A 87 -2.33 -6.07 -15.04
C PHE A 87 -0.97 -6.66 -14.71
N ASP A 88 -0.40 -7.47 -15.60
CA ASP A 88 0.91 -8.10 -15.41
C ASP A 88 2.02 -7.03 -15.29
N LEU A 89 2.02 -6.04 -16.18
CA LEU A 89 2.96 -4.91 -16.12
C LEU A 89 2.82 -4.11 -14.82
N LEU A 90 1.59 -3.83 -14.38
CA LEU A 90 1.32 -3.08 -13.15
C LEU A 90 1.79 -3.86 -11.91
N MET A 91 1.48 -5.15 -11.83
CA MET A 91 1.91 -6.00 -10.72
C MET A 91 3.43 -6.16 -10.70
N GLY A 92 4.05 -6.37 -11.87
CA GLY A 92 5.50 -6.42 -12.01
C GLY A 92 6.17 -5.13 -11.54
N ASP A 93 5.63 -3.96 -11.88
CA ASP A 93 6.15 -2.68 -11.41
C ASP A 93 5.99 -2.49 -9.90
N LEU A 94 4.85 -2.88 -9.33
CA LEU A 94 4.63 -2.83 -7.88
C LEU A 94 5.63 -3.70 -7.12
N VAL A 95 5.83 -4.95 -7.56
CA VAL A 95 6.81 -5.86 -6.94
C VAL A 95 8.22 -5.30 -7.07
N ARG A 96 8.60 -4.86 -8.28
CA ARG A 96 9.93 -4.32 -8.56
C ARG A 96 10.23 -3.07 -7.74
N THR A 97 9.32 -2.09 -7.71
CA THR A 97 9.52 -0.84 -6.97
C THR A 97 9.51 -1.05 -5.46
N SER A 98 8.74 -2.01 -4.96
CA SER A 98 8.77 -2.42 -3.55
C SER A 98 10.11 -3.07 -3.19
N GLY A 99 10.62 -3.98 -4.03
CA GLY A 99 11.95 -4.56 -3.85
C GLY A 99 13.09 -3.54 -3.92
N GLN A 100 13.02 -2.58 -4.83
CA GLN A 100 13.99 -1.48 -4.89
C GLN A 100 13.96 -0.60 -3.63
N ARG A 101 12.76 -0.31 -3.11
CA ARG A 101 12.60 0.44 -1.87
C ARG A 101 13.17 -0.33 -0.69
N ALA A 102 12.78 -1.59 -0.54
CA ALA A 102 13.28 -2.48 0.50
C ALA A 102 14.82 -2.57 0.49
N GLY A 103 15.42 -2.73 -0.69
CA GLY A 103 16.88 -2.77 -0.84
C GLY A 103 17.56 -1.46 -0.45
N ARG A 104 16.98 -0.31 -0.79
CA ARG A 104 17.51 1.01 -0.39
C ARG A 104 17.39 1.24 1.12
N ASP A 105 16.25 0.91 1.69
CA ASP A 105 16.00 1.04 3.13
C ASP A 105 16.95 0.12 3.91
N ARG A 106 17.16 -1.11 3.44
CA ARG A 106 18.16 -2.02 3.99
C ARG A 106 19.58 -1.46 3.92
N GLN A 107 19.99 -0.89 2.79
CA GLN A 107 21.32 -0.29 2.66
C GLN A 107 21.51 0.90 3.60
N ARG A 108 20.46 1.69 3.83
CA ARG A 108 20.50 2.82 4.77
C ARG A 108 20.69 2.36 6.21
N THR A 109 20.03 1.26 6.60
CA THR A 109 20.01 0.79 7.99
C THR A 109 21.19 -0.11 8.37
N ILE A 110 22.01 -0.59 7.41
CA ILE A 110 23.18 -1.44 7.70
C ILE A 110 24.14 -0.79 8.72
N LYS A 111 24.39 0.52 8.61
CA LYS A 111 25.32 1.20 9.53
C LYS A 111 24.77 1.27 10.97
N GLU A 112 23.47 1.50 11.09
CA GLU A 112 22.77 1.53 12.38
C GLU A 112 22.73 0.13 13.00
N LEU A 113 22.48 -0.89 12.17
CA LEU A 113 22.55 -2.30 12.56
C LEU A 113 23.95 -2.69 13.05
N ASP A 114 25.01 -2.34 12.32
CA ASP A 114 26.39 -2.65 12.71
C ASP A 114 26.74 -1.99 14.06
N THR A 115 26.35 -0.73 14.24
CA THR A 115 26.59 0.01 15.48
C THR A 115 25.88 -0.67 16.66
N ALA A 116 24.60 -0.99 16.50
CA ALA A 116 23.82 -1.66 17.54
C ALA A 116 24.35 -3.08 17.84
N ALA A 117 24.73 -3.84 16.81
CA ALA A 117 25.29 -5.18 16.96
C ALA A 117 26.63 -5.18 17.70
N ILE A 118 27.50 -4.18 17.43
CA ILE A 118 28.76 -3.99 18.16
C ILE A 118 28.48 -3.70 19.64
N THR A 119 27.52 -2.83 19.95
CA THR A 119 27.12 -2.50 21.33
C THR A 119 26.63 -3.75 22.08
N LEU A 120 25.71 -4.51 21.48
CA LEU A 120 25.20 -5.74 22.10
C LEU A 120 26.28 -6.82 22.24
N ARG A 121 27.16 -6.97 21.24
CA ARG A 121 28.31 -7.88 21.33
C ARG A 121 29.25 -7.48 22.45
N HIS A 122 29.55 -6.19 22.60
CA HIS A 122 30.40 -5.70 23.68
C HIS A 122 29.79 -6.02 25.05
N ALA A 123 28.50 -5.71 25.24
CA ALA A 123 27.77 -6.02 26.45
C ALA A 123 27.81 -7.52 26.77
N TRP A 124 27.50 -8.38 25.80
CA TRP A 124 27.53 -9.83 25.98
C TRP A 124 28.92 -10.35 26.35
N MET A 125 29.98 -9.87 25.70
CA MET A 125 31.35 -10.31 26.02
C MET A 125 31.78 -9.90 27.42
N THR A 126 31.37 -8.72 27.89
CA THR A 126 31.65 -8.26 29.26
C THR A 126 30.92 -9.10 30.30
N ILE A 127 29.64 -9.40 30.06
CA ILE A 127 28.85 -10.29 30.92
C ILE A 127 29.42 -11.72 30.90
N SER A 128 29.79 -12.25 29.74
CA SER A 128 30.28 -13.63 29.62
C SER A 128 31.62 -13.85 30.31
N ARG A 129 32.55 -12.87 30.25
CA ARG A 129 33.83 -12.96 30.96
C ARG A 129 33.66 -12.96 32.48
N THR A 130 32.72 -12.19 32.98
CA THR A 130 32.46 -12.05 34.42
C THR A 130 31.65 -13.20 34.99
N LEU A 131 30.73 -13.78 34.21
CA LEU A 131 30.08 -15.06 34.54
C LEU A 131 31.05 -16.23 34.70
N SER A 132 32.28 -16.12 34.16
CA SER A 132 33.32 -17.13 34.34
C SER A 132 33.99 -17.05 35.72
N ASP A 133 33.73 -15.98 36.48
CA ASP A 133 34.22 -15.75 37.83
C ASP A 133 33.03 -15.79 38.81
N LEU A 134 32.95 -16.87 39.60
CA LEU A 134 31.81 -17.18 40.47
C LEU A 134 31.68 -16.23 41.69
N GLU A 135 32.68 -15.39 41.95
CA GLU A 135 32.69 -14.45 43.09
C GLU A 135 32.19 -13.03 42.73
N VAL A 136 31.95 -12.73 41.45
CA VAL A 136 31.57 -11.38 40.99
C VAL A 136 30.04 -11.17 41.03
N ASP A 137 29.58 -10.08 41.66
CA ASP A 137 28.18 -9.66 41.58
C ASP A 137 27.88 -9.02 40.21
N LEU A 138 27.09 -9.72 39.40
CA LEU A 138 26.65 -9.26 38.09
C LEU A 138 25.88 -7.93 38.15
N ARG A 139 25.17 -7.65 39.25
CA ARG A 139 24.41 -6.41 39.40
C ARG A 139 25.35 -5.21 39.53
N GLU A 140 26.42 -5.36 40.29
CA GLU A 140 27.44 -4.33 40.48
C GLU A 140 28.18 -4.06 39.16
N LEU A 141 28.56 -5.12 38.45
CA LEU A 141 29.15 -5.02 37.11
C LEU A 141 28.25 -4.29 36.11
N VAL A 142 26.96 -4.63 36.05
CA VAL A 142 26.01 -4.00 35.11
C VAL A 142 25.88 -2.50 35.39
N VAL A 143 25.90 -2.10 36.66
CA VAL A 143 25.80 -0.69 37.06
C VAL A 143 27.10 0.08 36.80
N GLU A 144 28.26 -0.55 36.97
CA GLU A 144 29.56 0.13 36.90
C GLU A 144 30.18 0.13 35.50
N SER A 145 29.99 -0.93 34.72
CA SER A 145 30.75 -1.18 33.48
C SER A 145 29.93 -1.13 32.19
N LEU A 146 28.59 -1.15 32.28
CA LEU A 146 27.70 -1.19 31.13
C LEU A 146 26.77 0.01 31.09
N ASP A 147 26.69 0.64 29.92
CA ASP A 147 25.65 1.63 29.65
C ASP A 147 24.35 0.90 29.27
N VAL A 148 23.51 0.65 30.27
CA VAL A 148 22.22 -0.04 30.10
C VAL A 148 21.32 0.70 29.11
N ALA A 149 21.34 2.04 29.10
CA ALA A 149 20.52 2.82 28.18
C ALA A 149 20.99 2.65 26.73
N ALA A 150 22.30 2.60 26.49
CA ALA A 150 22.84 2.31 25.16
C ALA A 150 22.53 0.88 24.69
N ILE A 151 22.51 -0.09 25.61
CA ILE A 151 22.15 -1.49 25.32
C ILE A 151 20.66 -1.59 24.96
N ASP A 152 19.78 -0.97 25.75
CA ASP A 152 18.34 -0.96 25.49
C ASP A 152 18.03 -0.27 24.16
N ASN A 153 18.68 0.87 23.87
CA ASN A 153 18.55 1.54 22.59
C ASN A 153 19.06 0.65 21.43
N ALA A 154 20.20 -0.02 21.59
CA ALA A 154 20.72 -0.94 20.58
C ALA A 154 19.76 -2.11 20.33
N ALA A 155 19.16 -2.68 21.38
CA ALA A 155 18.16 -3.73 21.27
C ALA A 155 16.89 -3.23 20.55
N SER A 156 16.43 -2.01 20.86
CA SER A 156 15.29 -1.37 20.19
C SER A 156 15.57 -1.15 18.70
N VAL A 157 16.73 -0.57 18.36
CA VAL A 157 17.15 -0.32 16.98
C VAL A 157 17.22 -1.62 16.18
N ILE A 158 17.77 -2.69 16.76
CA ILE A 158 17.77 -4.01 16.11
C ILE A 158 16.35 -4.54 15.98
N GLY A 159 15.49 -4.40 16.99
CA GLY A 159 14.08 -4.82 16.91
C GLY A 159 13.31 -4.10 15.80
N GLU A 160 13.64 -2.85 15.50
CA GLU A 160 13.01 -2.07 14.42
C GLU A 160 13.56 -2.41 13.02
N ILE A 161 14.86 -2.70 12.92
CA ILE A 161 15.57 -2.81 11.64
C ILE A 161 15.78 -4.26 11.20
N ALA A 162 15.87 -5.19 12.16
CA ALA A 162 16.00 -6.60 11.86
C ALA A 162 14.74 -7.09 11.15
N ARG A 163 14.96 -7.98 10.19
CA ARG A 163 13.90 -8.68 9.47
C ARG A 163 14.11 -10.16 9.70
N GLU A 164 13.02 -10.90 9.81
CA GLU A 164 13.08 -12.35 9.81
C GLU A 164 13.76 -12.87 8.53
N PRO A 165 14.40 -14.04 8.59
CA PRO A 165 14.84 -14.75 7.40
C PRO A 165 13.68 -14.87 6.40
N ASP A 166 13.98 -14.69 5.11
CA ASP A 166 13.05 -14.74 3.96
C ASP A 166 12.10 -13.54 3.78
N GLU A 167 12.20 -12.50 4.62
CA GLU A 167 11.48 -11.23 4.44
C GLU A 167 12.31 -10.20 3.67
N ASP A 168 11.99 -10.05 2.38
CA ASP A 168 12.69 -9.16 1.45
C ASP A 168 11.93 -7.86 1.21
N PHE A 169 10.71 -7.94 0.65
CA PHE A 169 9.94 -6.79 0.14
C PHE A 169 8.46 -6.84 0.50
N GLN A 170 8.04 -7.85 1.28
CA GLN A 170 6.65 -8.17 1.55
C GLN A 170 5.95 -7.01 2.28
N GLN A 171 6.66 -6.34 3.22
CA GLN A 171 6.14 -5.15 3.91
C GLN A 171 5.89 -4.02 2.92
N GLU A 172 6.89 -3.67 2.12
CA GLU A 172 6.83 -2.56 1.19
C GLU A 172 5.75 -2.79 0.12
N LEU A 173 5.50 -4.04 -0.25
CA LEU A 173 4.42 -4.41 -1.14
C LEU A 173 3.05 -4.36 -0.44
N ALA A 174 2.96 -4.76 0.84
CA ALA A 174 1.75 -4.64 1.64
C ALA A 174 1.30 -3.17 1.77
N ASP A 175 2.26 -2.24 1.90
CA ASP A 175 1.99 -0.80 1.91
C ASP A 175 1.36 -0.30 0.59
N ARG A 176 1.51 -1.05 -0.50
CA ARG A 176 0.88 -0.78 -1.81
C ARG A 176 -0.52 -1.38 -1.95
N TYR A 177 -1.08 -1.99 -0.91
CA TYR A 177 -2.41 -2.59 -0.95
C TYR A 177 -3.50 -1.61 -1.41
N ALA A 178 -3.41 -0.33 -1.04
CA ALA A 178 -4.33 0.70 -1.49
C ALA A 178 -4.39 0.83 -3.03
N THR A 179 -3.27 0.60 -3.72
CA THR A 179 -3.18 0.61 -5.19
C THR A 179 -3.87 -0.62 -5.79
N VAL A 180 -3.66 -1.80 -5.18
CA VAL A 180 -4.27 -3.07 -5.61
C VAL A 180 -5.78 -3.04 -5.42
N ARG A 181 -6.25 -2.54 -4.28
CA ARG A 181 -7.67 -2.44 -3.94
C ARG A 181 -8.47 -1.61 -4.95
N ARG A 182 -7.86 -0.66 -5.67
CA ARG A 182 -8.54 0.18 -6.67
C ARG A 182 -8.99 -0.59 -7.90
N PHE A 183 -8.22 -1.57 -8.37
CA PHE A 183 -8.53 -2.31 -9.60
C PHE A 183 -9.06 -3.72 -9.32
N LEU A 184 -8.70 -4.33 -8.19
CA LEU A 184 -8.94 -5.75 -7.92
C LEU A 184 -10.44 -6.14 -8.00
N PRO A 185 -11.40 -5.40 -7.39
CA PRO A 185 -12.81 -5.77 -7.49
C PRO A 185 -13.32 -5.79 -8.94
N ARG A 186 -12.88 -4.83 -9.76
CA ARG A 186 -13.26 -4.76 -11.17
C ARG A 186 -12.62 -5.90 -11.98
N LEU A 187 -11.35 -6.19 -11.75
CA LEU A 187 -10.63 -7.30 -12.38
C LEU A 187 -11.34 -8.63 -12.14
N LEU A 188 -11.67 -8.93 -10.87
CA LEU A 188 -12.33 -10.18 -10.48
C LEU A 188 -13.76 -10.31 -10.99
N LYS A 189 -14.42 -9.19 -11.32
CA LYS A 189 -15.77 -9.16 -11.92
C LYS A 189 -15.73 -9.35 -13.44
N VAL A 190 -14.73 -8.80 -14.12
CA VAL A 190 -14.66 -8.79 -15.60
C VAL A 190 -13.97 -10.03 -16.16
N ILE A 191 -12.92 -10.50 -15.48
CA ILE A 191 -12.11 -11.64 -15.90
C ILE A 191 -12.52 -12.89 -15.12
N THR A 192 -12.83 -13.95 -15.88
CA THR A 192 -13.08 -15.28 -15.33
C THR A 192 -11.77 -16.07 -15.37
N PHE A 193 -11.18 -16.29 -14.20
CA PHE A 193 -10.00 -17.12 -14.06
C PHE A 193 -10.38 -18.60 -14.01
N GLY A 194 -9.66 -19.42 -14.78
CA GLY A 194 -9.77 -20.87 -14.77
C GLY A 194 -8.41 -21.51 -14.54
N THR A 195 -8.38 -22.79 -14.16
CA THR A 195 -7.13 -23.52 -13.98
C THR A 195 -7.28 -24.99 -14.33
N SER A 196 -6.22 -25.55 -14.92
CA SER A 196 -6.09 -26.99 -15.16
C SER A 196 -5.19 -27.67 -14.13
N SER A 197 -4.49 -26.91 -13.27
CA SER A 197 -3.49 -27.44 -12.33
C SER A 197 -4.02 -27.54 -10.90
N THR A 198 -3.48 -28.47 -10.12
CA THR A 198 -3.84 -28.64 -8.70
C THR A 198 -3.45 -27.43 -7.86
N GLN A 199 -2.28 -26.84 -8.11
CA GLN A 199 -1.81 -25.62 -7.42
C GLN A 199 -2.69 -24.41 -7.76
N GLY A 200 -3.09 -24.29 -9.04
CA GLY A 200 -3.97 -23.21 -9.47
C GLY A 200 -5.36 -23.27 -8.81
N ARG A 201 -5.84 -24.46 -8.41
CA ARG A 201 -7.11 -24.57 -7.66
C ARG A 201 -7.04 -23.87 -6.30
N GLN A 202 -5.90 -23.89 -5.61
CA GLN A 202 -5.71 -23.18 -4.35
C GLN A 202 -5.77 -21.67 -4.55
N VAL A 203 -5.14 -21.16 -5.61
CA VAL A 203 -5.17 -19.74 -5.96
C VAL A 203 -6.58 -19.31 -6.38
N LEU A 204 -7.29 -20.11 -7.18
CA LEU A 204 -8.68 -19.83 -7.54
C LEU A 204 -9.59 -19.74 -6.30
N ALA A 205 -9.45 -20.66 -5.35
CA ALA A 205 -10.20 -20.61 -4.10
C ALA A 205 -9.95 -19.30 -3.33
N ALA A 206 -8.71 -18.80 -3.34
CA ALA A 206 -8.37 -17.51 -2.76
C ALA A 206 -9.00 -16.33 -3.55
N LEU A 207 -8.99 -16.36 -4.89
CA LEU A 207 -9.66 -15.34 -5.71
C LEU A 207 -11.18 -15.32 -5.48
N ASP A 208 -11.80 -16.49 -5.36
CA ASP A 208 -13.21 -16.62 -5.03
C ASP A 208 -13.53 -16.10 -3.64
N PHE A 209 -12.68 -16.40 -2.66
CA PHE A 209 -12.77 -15.81 -1.33
C PHE A 209 -12.68 -14.27 -1.38
N LEU A 210 -11.73 -13.70 -2.13
CA LEU A 210 -11.58 -12.25 -2.31
C LEU A 210 -12.85 -11.60 -2.90
N ARG A 211 -13.55 -12.27 -3.83
CA ARG A 211 -14.84 -11.80 -4.38
C ARG A 211 -15.92 -11.64 -3.30
N THR A 212 -15.86 -12.42 -2.21
CA THR A 212 -16.82 -12.32 -1.10
C THR A 212 -16.51 -11.18 -0.13
N ILE A 213 -15.25 -10.76 -0.04
CA ILE A 213 -14.80 -9.76 0.95
C ILE A 213 -15.40 -8.39 0.69
N ASP A 214 -15.53 -7.99 -0.57
CA ASP A 214 -16.02 -6.64 -0.94
C ASP A 214 -17.45 -6.36 -0.43
N LYS A 215 -18.23 -7.41 -0.17
CA LYS A 215 -19.61 -7.34 0.34
C LYS A 215 -19.71 -7.58 1.85
N ARG A 216 -18.61 -7.98 2.50
CA ARG A 216 -18.60 -8.42 3.89
C ARG A 216 -18.35 -7.24 4.84
N ARG A 217 -19.10 -7.18 5.93
CA ARG A 217 -18.99 -6.13 6.97
C ARG A 217 -18.38 -6.62 8.30
N GLY A 218 -18.26 -7.93 8.48
CA GLY A 218 -17.75 -8.55 9.72
C GLY A 218 -16.29 -9.00 9.62
N PRO A 219 -15.64 -9.28 10.78
CA PRO A 219 -14.26 -9.72 10.83
C PRO A 219 -14.05 -11.03 10.08
N ILE A 220 -12.84 -11.22 9.56
CA ILE A 220 -12.41 -12.43 8.86
C ILE A 220 -11.62 -13.28 9.86
N ALA A 221 -12.10 -14.49 10.12
CA ALA A 221 -11.35 -15.43 10.95
C ALA A 221 -10.20 -16.04 10.12
N PRO A 222 -9.00 -16.24 10.71
CA PRO A 222 -7.85 -16.81 10.00
C PRO A 222 -8.14 -18.14 9.30
N SER A 223 -8.93 -19.01 9.93
CA SER A 223 -9.33 -20.32 9.39
C SER A 223 -10.17 -20.25 8.11
N GLN A 224 -10.75 -19.09 7.79
CA GLN A 224 -11.56 -18.90 6.59
C GLN A 224 -10.74 -18.50 5.37
N VAL A 225 -9.50 -18.06 5.56
CA VAL A 225 -8.65 -17.52 4.48
C VAL A 225 -7.93 -18.68 3.79
N PRO A 226 -8.19 -18.94 2.49
CA PRO A 226 -7.43 -19.94 1.75
C PRO A 226 -5.99 -19.44 1.56
N ALA A 227 -5.06 -19.96 2.37
CA ALA A 227 -3.69 -19.46 2.44
C ALA A 227 -2.62 -20.54 2.23
N THR A 228 -3.02 -21.76 1.84
CA THR A 228 -2.11 -22.91 1.68
C THR A 228 -1.03 -22.73 0.62
N PHE A 229 -1.22 -21.78 -0.31
CA PHE A 229 -0.29 -21.49 -1.40
C PHE A 229 0.75 -20.41 -1.02
N LEU A 230 0.59 -19.76 0.14
CA LEU A 230 1.49 -18.69 0.58
C LEU A 230 2.86 -19.27 0.99
N SER A 231 3.93 -18.54 0.69
CA SER A 231 5.24 -18.82 1.28
C SER A 231 5.24 -18.49 2.78
N ALA A 232 6.24 -18.99 3.52
CA ALA A 232 6.36 -18.73 4.95
C ALA A 232 6.36 -17.23 5.30
N ALA A 233 7.08 -16.42 4.51
CA ALA A 233 7.10 -14.96 4.67
C ALA A 233 5.71 -14.32 4.52
N TRP A 234 4.96 -14.69 3.46
CA TRP A 234 3.59 -14.18 3.29
C TRP A 234 2.62 -14.70 4.35
N HIS A 235 2.79 -15.95 4.79
CA HIS A 235 1.95 -16.54 5.83
C HIS A 235 2.13 -15.83 7.17
N ARG A 236 3.38 -15.54 7.58
CA ARG A 236 3.69 -14.78 8.80
C ARG A 236 3.04 -13.40 8.78
N ARG A 237 3.08 -12.71 7.64
CA ARG A 237 2.45 -11.38 7.50
C ARG A 237 0.94 -11.42 7.46
N ALA A 238 0.35 -12.45 6.85
CA ALA A 238 -1.11 -12.60 6.80
C ALA A 238 -1.70 -13.01 8.16
N PHE A 239 -0.94 -13.76 8.96
CA PHE A 239 -1.33 -14.29 10.26
C PHE A 239 -0.22 -14.04 11.29
N PRO A 240 0.00 -12.78 11.70
CA PRO A 240 1.01 -12.46 12.69
C PRO A 240 0.63 -13.09 14.03
N THR A 241 1.63 -13.57 14.77
CA THR A 241 1.41 -14.08 16.13
C THR A 241 1.10 -12.89 17.05
N GLU A 242 0.29 -13.04 18.10
CA GLU A 242 -0.19 -11.94 18.95
C GLU A 242 0.91 -11.00 19.50
N GLY A 243 2.18 -11.45 19.56
CA GLY A 243 3.35 -10.63 19.92
C GLY A 243 3.97 -9.78 18.78
N GLU A 244 3.77 -10.14 17.51
CA GLU A 244 4.31 -9.42 16.34
C GLU A 244 3.44 -8.21 15.94
N LEU A 245 2.16 -8.24 16.30
CA LEU A 245 1.22 -7.13 16.09
C LEU A 245 1.62 -5.87 16.88
N ALA A 246 2.20 -6.04 18.08
CA ALA A 246 2.65 -4.92 18.91
C ALA A 246 3.82 -4.15 18.29
N ALA A 247 4.74 -4.84 17.60
CA ALA A 247 5.91 -4.23 16.97
C ALA A 247 5.57 -3.44 15.69
N SER A 248 4.59 -3.92 14.91
CA SER A 248 4.14 -3.24 13.68
C SER A 248 3.19 -2.07 13.94
N SER A 249 2.58 -1.99 15.14
CA SER A 249 1.65 -0.92 15.53
C SER A 249 2.26 0.17 16.41
N THR A 250 3.59 0.27 16.54
CA THR A 250 4.24 1.34 17.33
C THR A 250 4.21 2.70 16.63
N SER A 251 3.00 3.16 16.31
CA SER A 251 2.58 4.51 16.67
C SER A 251 1.53 4.39 17.80
N GLY A 252 1.98 3.83 18.93
CA GLY A 252 1.20 3.79 20.17
C GLY A 252 1.03 5.19 20.76
N PRO A 253 -0.08 5.46 21.47
CA PRO A 253 -0.42 6.80 21.93
C PRO A 253 0.57 7.31 22.97
N ILE A 254 0.88 8.60 22.88
CA ILE A 254 1.65 9.34 23.88
C ILE A 254 1.08 9.02 25.28
N PRO A 255 1.90 8.59 26.26
CA PRO A 255 1.41 8.37 27.62
C PRO A 255 0.82 9.67 28.15
N SER A 256 -0.44 9.61 28.58
CA SER A 256 -1.10 10.75 29.22
C SER A 256 -0.29 11.17 30.45
N PRO A 257 -0.08 12.49 30.68
CA PRO A 257 0.60 12.94 31.88
C PRO A 257 -0.21 12.54 33.12
N PRO A 258 0.44 12.35 34.28
CA PRO A 258 -0.25 11.96 35.51
C PRO A 258 -1.35 12.98 35.85
N PRO A 259 -2.42 12.56 36.55
CA PRO A 259 -3.54 13.44 36.84
C PRO A 259 -3.07 14.58 37.76
N ASN A 260 -2.87 15.75 37.18
CA ASN A 260 -2.75 16.98 37.95
C ASN A 260 -4.09 17.23 38.63
N GLY A 261 -4.15 16.94 39.93
CA GLY A 261 -5.23 17.31 40.84
C GLY A 261 -5.30 18.82 41.01
N CYS A 262 -5.80 19.55 40.01
CA CYS A 262 -6.11 20.98 40.09
C CYS A 262 -7.28 21.39 39.17
N ALA A 263 -8.07 20.44 38.65
CA ALA A 263 -9.24 20.74 37.82
C ALA A 263 -10.56 20.59 38.59
N SER A 264 -10.70 21.30 39.71
CA SER A 264 -12.00 21.49 40.36
C SER A 264 -12.03 22.75 41.25
N ALA A 265 -11.64 23.90 40.71
CA ALA A 265 -11.87 25.18 41.37
C ALA A 265 -11.76 26.35 40.39
N CYS A 266 -12.66 26.41 39.39
CA CYS A 266 -12.91 27.64 38.64
C CYS A 266 -14.28 27.56 37.93
N ALA A 267 -15.31 27.26 38.72
CA ALA A 267 -16.68 27.62 38.38
C ALA A 267 -17.22 28.39 39.59
N ALA A 268 -17.67 29.62 39.34
CA ALA A 268 -18.21 30.61 40.28
C ALA A 268 -17.20 31.47 41.07
N THR A 269 -17.20 32.75 40.69
CA THR A 269 -17.08 33.94 41.56
C THR A 269 -15.74 34.23 42.27
N ARG A 270 -15.09 35.33 41.84
CA ARG A 270 -14.06 36.15 42.52
C ARG A 270 -13.23 35.46 43.62
N CYS A 271 -12.00 35.10 43.32
CA CYS A 271 -10.94 35.02 44.33
C CYS A 271 -9.63 35.63 43.82
N SER A 272 -9.03 36.44 44.68
CA SER A 272 -7.76 37.14 44.54
C SER A 272 -6.57 36.20 44.42
N PHE A 273 -5.56 36.61 43.62
CA PHE A 273 -4.21 36.07 43.64
C PHE A 273 -3.58 36.16 45.05
N PRO A 274 -2.76 35.18 45.46
CA PRO A 274 -1.33 35.47 45.46
C PRO A 274 -0.41 34.34 44.99
N ALA A 275 0.65 34.77 44.30
CA ALA A 275 2.03 34.26 44.31
C ALA A 275 2.30 32.76 44.02
N CYS A 276 2.63 32.47 42.77
CA CYS A 276 3.63 31.42 42.46
C CYS A 276 5.01 32.08 42.39
N THR A 277 5.76 32.00 43.50
CA THR A 277 7.21 32.16 43.51
C THR A 277 7.85 30.84 43.07
N ASN A 278 8.49 30.84 41.90
CA ASN A 278 9.81 30.23 41.64
C ASN A 278 10.02 30.16 40.12
N GLY A 279 11.12 30.75 39.67
CA GLY A 279 11.48 30.94 38.27
C GLY A 279 11.56 29.63 37.48
N ALA A 280 10.47 29.30 36.80
CA ALA A 280 10.45 28.34 35.71
C ALA A 280 10.13 29.07 34.41
N THR A 281 11.07 29.02 33.47
CA THR A 281 10.93 29.51 32.10
C THR A 281 9.84 28.71 31.37
N PRO A 282 8.89 29.35 30.66
CA PRO A 282 7.87 28.62 29.91
C PRO A 282 8.48 27.92 28.67
N PRO A 283 7.98 26.72 28.29
CA PRO A 283 8.42 26.01 27.09
C PRO A 283 8.04 26.74 25.79
N PRO A 284 8.79 26.56 24.69
CA PRO A 284 8.57 27.30 23.44
C PRO A 284 7.26 26.87 22.79
N GLY A 285 6.29 27.78 22.71
CA GLY A 285 4.98 27.52 22.11
C GLY A 285 3.86 28.45 22.57
N CYS A 286 4.04 29.17 23.68
CA CYS A 286 3.10 30.20 24.14
C CYS A 286 3.46 31.58 23.57
N TRP A 287 3.19 31.80 22.28
CA TRP A 287 3.05 33.16 21.74
C TRP A 287 1.57 33.42 21.47
N MET A 288 1.00 34.32 22.28
CA MET A 288 -0.30 34.92 22.02
C MET A 288 -0.28 35.63 20.65
N ALA A 289 -1.28 35.35 19.83
CA ALA A 289 -1.62 36.20 18.69
C ALA A 289 -2.10 37.57 19.19
N PRO A 290 -1.56 38.70 18.71
CA PRO A 290 -2.07 40.00 19.09
C PRO A 290 -3.37 40.32 18.34
N HIS A 291 -4.35 40.77 19.11
CA HIS A 291 -5.66 41.25 18.70
C HIS A 291 -5.63 42.32 17.58
N GLY A 292 -6.56 42.14 16.63
CA GLY A 292 -7.40 43.16 16.00
C GLY A 292 -6.80 44.52 15.59
N ARG A 293 -6.66 44.73 14.27
CA ARG A 293 -6.77 46.07 13.66
C ARG A 293 -8.02 46.14 12.77
N LYS A 294 -8.78 47.21 12.98
CA LYS A 294 -10.02 47.62 12.29
C LYS A 294 -9.86 47.71 10.76
N PRO A 295 -10.93 47.53 9.97
CA PRO A 295 -10.91 47.81 8.54
C PRO A 295 -10.98 49.33 8.28
N ALA A 296 -10.14 49.82 7.38
CA ALA A 296 -10.21 51.17 6.82
C ALA A 296 -11.05 51.17 5.52
N PRO A 297 -11.67 52.31 5.13
CA PRO A 297 -12.79 52.33 4.20
C PRO A 297 -12.39 52.32 2.72
N ARG A 298 -13.31 51.82 1.89
CA ARG A 298 -13.32 51.96 0.43
C ARG A 298 -13.44 53.43 0.03
N SER A 299 -12.51 53.93 -0.78
CA SER A 299 -12.68 55.13 -1.59
C SER A 299 -12.90 54.73 -3.06
N ALA A 300 -13.99 55.24 -3.63
CA ALA A 300 -14.31 55.21 -5.04
C ALA A 300 -13.97 56.56 -5.71
N ALA A 301 -13.84 56.51 -7.04
CA ALA A 301 -13.75 57.63 -8.02
C ALA A 301 -12.39 58.36 -8.09
N THR A 302 -11.83 58.80 -9.23
CA THR A 302 -12.39 59.14 -10.55
C THR A 302 -11.27 59.20 -11.61
N SER A 303 -11.63 58.96 -12.88
CA SER A 303 -11.10 59.50 -14.15
C SER A 303 -9.74 60.21 -14.23
N GLY A 304 -8.95 59.78 -15.22
CA GLY A 304 -7.85 60.49 -15.87
C GLY A 304 -7.33 59.64 -17.03
#